data_AF-A0A3D6EGI6-F1
#
_entry.id   AF-A0A3D6EGI6-F1
#
_cell.length_a   1.000
_cell.length_b   1.000
_cell.length_c   1.000
_cell.angle_alpha   90.00
_cell.angle_beta   90.00
_cell.angle_gamma   90.00
#
_symmetry.space_group_name_H-M   'P 1'
#
loop_
_entity.id
_entity.type
_entity.pdbx_description
1 polymer ?
#
loop_
_entity_poly.entity_id
_entity_poly.type
_entity_poly.pdbx_seq_one_letter_code
_entity_poly.pdbx_strand_id
1 'polypeptide(L)'
;MNEERSTDRLARYIIWAAAAAAVLFLCWFFRSVLVYIVLASVVSLLGRPIMAVLRRLKIKGKGAPDWLLSIISLLLIMVVFLGVVTQVVPVVSGIISSVSSNLQSGSFRGSEFTEWIGRFNAWLVGMVPALGTDFRIQDVLFGWIGKAFDLSSVTSVVGSVASALGSFGIALFSVMFIGFFFVKDETLFRRIIGALVPDRVEDRAMRVIGDIEHLLCRYFVGLLAEVMGVALLNFLGLWLIARVGLYPAIGIAFMTGLLNVIPYVGPWIGA
;
A
#
# COMPACT_ATOMS: atom_id res chain seq x y z
N MET A 1 51.97 -22.86 21.31
CA MET A 1 51.32 -23.51 20.14
C MET A 1 49.80 -23.69 20.29
N ASN A 2 49.25 -24.22 21.39
CA ASN A 2 47.79 -24.36 21.51
C ASN A 2 47.07 -23.04 21.87
N GLU A 3 47.67 -22.16 22.66
CA GLU A 3 47.08 -20.86 23.01
C GLU A 3 47.01 -19.90 21.81
N GLU A 4 48.07 -19.81 20.99
CA GLU A 4 48.09 -19.00 19.77
C GLU A 4 46.99 -19.42 18.77
N ARG A 5 46.65 -20.71 18.71
CA ARG A 5 45.54 -21.21 17.89
C ARG A 5 44.17 -20.83 18.43
N SER A 6 44.04 -20.56 19.73
CA SER A 6 42.78 -20.20 20.39
C SER A 6 42.49 -18.70 20.26
N THR A 7 43.52 -17.86 20.43
CA THR A 7 43.42 -16.40 20.28
C THR A 7 43.13 -16.01 18.83
N ASP A 8 43.71 -16.70 17.85
CA ASP A 8 43.47 -16.44 16.43
C ASP A 8 42.02 -16.80 16.01
N ARG A 9 41.45 -17.86 16.58
CA ARG A 9 40.01 -18.18 16.39
C ARG A 9 39.10 -17.15 17.04
N LEU A 10 39.39 -16.75 18.28
CA LEU A 10 38.62 -15.73 19.00
C LEU A 10 38.65 -14.38 18.27
N ALA A 11 39.82 -13.94 17.81
CA ALA A 11 39.97 -12.72 17.01
C ALA A 11 39.11 -12.78 15.74
N ARG A 12 39.13 -13.92 15.03
CA ARG A 12 38.30 -14.11 13.84
C ARG A 12 36.80 -14.02 14.14
N TYR A 13 36.33 -14.63 15.22
CA TYR A 13 34.92 -14.54 15.62
C TYR A 13 34.52 -13.13 16.03
N ILE A 14 35.39 -12.40 16.74
CA ILE A 14 35.15 -11.00 17.11
C ILE A 14 35.05 -10.12 15.87
N ILE A 15 35.91 -10.33 14.86
CA ILE A 15 35.86 -9.59 13.59
C ILE A 15 34.55 -9.88 12.85
N TRP A 16 34.12 -11.14 12.75
CA TRP A 16 32.85 -11.49 12.11
C TRP A 16 31.64 -10.93 12.88
N ALA A 17 31.68 -10.96 14.21
CA ALA A 17 30.63 -10.39 15.06
C ALA A 17 30.56 -8.86 14.91
N ALA A 18 31.70 -8.18 14.90
CA ALA A 18 31.77 -6.73 14.69
C ALA A 18 31.29 -6.34 13.29
N ALA A 19 31.69 -7.09 12.25
CA ALA A 19 31.20 -6.89 10.89
C ALA A 19 29.68 -7.09 10.79
N ALA A 20 29.16 -8.17 11.39
CA ALA A 20 27.72 -8.42 11.42
C ALA A 20 26.94 -7.32 12.17
N ALA A 21 27.46 -6.85 13.31
CA ALA A 21 26.87 -5.76 14.07
C ALA A 21 26.87 -4.44 13.28
N ALA A 22 27.95 -4.13 12.57
CA ALA A 22 28.03 -2.95 11.70
C ALA A 22 27.01 -3.01 10.56
N VAL A 23 26.85 -4.17 9.91
CA VAL A 23 25.84 -4.38 8.86
C VAL A 23 24.43 -4.22 9.42
N LEU A 24 24.12 -4.82 10.57
CA LEU A 24 22.81 -4.67 11.21
C LEU A 24 22.51 -3.22 11.59
N PHE A 25 23.51 -2.50 12.12
CA PHE A 25 23.39 -1.08 12.44
C PHE A 25 23.12 -0.24 11.19
N LEU A 26 23.86 -0.48 10.09
CA LEU A 26 23.62 0.17 8.80
C LEU A 26 22.21 -0.10 8.26
N CYS A 27 21.74 -1.35 8.33
CA CYS A 27 20.39 -1.70 7.90
C CYS A 27 19.31 -1.02 8.74
N TRP A 28 19.52 -0.88 10.05
CA TRP A 28 18.60 -0.17 10.93
C TRP A 28 18.62 1.34 10.65
N PHE A 29 19.80 1.93 10.51
CA PHE A 29 19.99 3.36 10.23
C PHE A 29 19.38 3.77 8.88
N PHE A 30 19.57 2.96 7.84
CA PHE A 30 19.06 3.22 6.49
C PHE A 30 17.74 2.51 6.17
N ARG A 31 17.00 2.05 7.19
CA ARG A 31 15.75 1.27 7.00
C ARG A 31 14.77 1.93 6.04
N SER A 32 14.54 3.24 6.16
CA SER A 32 13.60 3.96 5.28
C SER A 32 14.04 3.92 3.82
N VAL A 33 15.34 4.09 3.55
CA VAL A 33 15.89 4.04 2.19
C VAL A 33 15.76 2.62 1.62
N LEU A 34 16.05 1.59 2.42
CA LEU A 34 15.87 0.19 2.01
C LEU A 34 14.42 -0.11 1.64
N VAL A 35 13.45 0.38 2.43
CA VAL A 35 12.02 0.27 2.11
C VAL A 35 11.69 0.97 0.80
N TYR A 36 12.23 2.16 0.54
CA TYR A 36 12.01 2.87 -0.72
C TYR A 36 12.60 2.15 -1.92
N ILE A 37 13.78 1.52 -1.78
CA ILE A 37 14.38 0.68 -2.82
C ILE A 37 13.48 -0.52 -3.13
N VAL A 38 12.96 -1.20 -2.11
CA VAL A 38 12.04 -2.34 -2.31
C VAL A 38 10.75 -1.88 -2.99
N LEU A 39 10.12 -0.80 -2.52
CA LEU A 39 8.92 -0.24 -3.15
C LEU A 39 9.18 0.19 -4.60
N ALA A 40 10.32 0.83 -4.87
CA ALA A 40 10.73 1.21 -6.21
C ALA A 40 10.93 -0.01 -7.11
N SER A 41 11.48 -1.12 -6.59
CA SER A 41 11.61 -2.36 -7.34
C SER A 41 10.25 -2.92 -7.74
N VAL A 42 9.26 -2.92 -6.84
CA VAL A 42 7.87 -3.33 -7.12
C VAL A 42 7.22 -2.42 -8.16
N VAL A 43 7.33 -1.10 -8.00
CA VAL A 43 6.84 -0.12 -8.99
C VAL A 43 7.50 -0.34 -10.35
N SER A 44 8.79 -0.67 -10.38
CA SER A 44 9.50 -0.92 -11.64
C SER A 44 8.98 -2.13 -12.40
N LEU A 45 8.46 -3.16 -11.70
CA LEU A 45 7.83 -4.32 -12.34
C LEU A 45 6.57 -3.93 -13.13
N LEU A 46 5.80 -2.96 -12.63
CA LEU A 46 4.67 -2.38 -13.36
C LEU A 46 5.15 -1.54 -14.55
N GLY A 47 6.30 -0.88 -14.41
CA GLY A 47 6.91 -0.05 -15.45
C GLY A 47 7.47 -0.84 -16.63
N ARG A 48 7.91 -2.08 -16.44
CA ARG A 48 8.48 -2.96 -17.50
C ARG A 48 7.54 -3.23 -18.67
N PRO A 49 6.29 -3.72 -18.49
CA PRO A 49 5.38 -3.93 -19.60
C PRO A 49 5.05 -2.62 -20.32
N ILE A 50 4.91 -1.51 -19.57
CA ILE A 50 4.69 -0.17 -20.14
C ILE A 50 5.89 0.23 -21.02
N MET A 51 7.12 0.06 -20.52
CA MET A 51 8.35 0.31 -21.28
C MET A 51 8.44 -0.56 -22.53
N ALA A 52 8.06 -1.83 -22.46
CA ALA A 52 8.06 -2.73 -23.61
C ALA A 52 7.08 -2.26 -24.70
N VAL A 53 5.90 -1.76 -24.32
CA VAL A 53 4.93 -1.15 -25.25
C VAL A 53 5.46 0.16 -25.81
N LEU A 54 6.00 1.03 -24.96
CA LEU A 54 6.47 2.36 -25.35
C LEU A 54 7.70 2.29 -26.27
N ARG A 55 8.60 1.33 -26.07
CA ARG A 55 9.75 1.05 -26.96
C ARG A 55 9.31 0.53 -28.34
N ARG A 56 8.13 -0.08 -28.46
CA ARG A 56 7.59 -0.53 -29.77
C ARG A 56 7.07 0.65 -30.60
N LEU A 57 6.71 1.77 -29.98
CA LEU A 57 6.25 2.97 -30.67
C LEU A 57 7.44 3.72 -31.27
N LYS A 58 7.68 3.54 -32.57
CA LYS A 58 8.69 4.33 -33.32
C LYS A 58 8.02 5.56 -33.91
N ILE A 59 8.40 6.75 -33.45
CA ILE A 59 7.96 8.02 -34.05
C ILE A 59 8.96 8.38 -35.14
N LYS A 60 8.50 8.47 -36.40
CA LYS A 60 9.34 8.78 -37.57
C LYS A 60 10.60 7.89 -37.71
N GLY A 61 10.46 6.60 -37.41
CA GLY A 61 11.53 5.61 -37.57
C GLY A 61 12.66 5.67 -36.53
N LYS A 62 12.66 6.64 -35.60
CA LYS A 62 13.61 6.73 -34.48
C LYS A 62 12.93 6.35 -33.17
N GLY A 63 13.60 5.53 -32.36
CA GLY A 63 13.17 5.24 -31.00
C GLY A 63 13.46 6.44 -30.10
N ALA A 64 12.55 6.74 -29.17
CA ALA A 64 12.82 7.72 -28.12
C ALA A 64 13.92 7.18 -27.16
N PRO A 65 14.70 8.06 -26.52
CA PRO A 65 15.73 7.62 -25.59
C PRO A 65 15.12 7.00 -24.32
N ASP A 66 15.79 6.00 -23.74
CA ASP A 66 15.27 5.22 -22.61
C ASP A 66 14.92 6.05 -21.37
N TRP A 67 15.66 7.14 -21.11
CA TRP A 67 15.36 8.03 -19.98
C TRP A 67 14.00 8.71 -20.13
N LEU A 68 13.62 9.12 -21.34
CA LEU A 68 12.34 9.76 -21.60
C LEU A 68 11.20 8.75 -21.46
N LEU A 69 11.38 7.55 -22.03
CA LEU A 69 10.43 6.46 -21.94
C LEU A 69 10.16 6.07 -20.48
N SER A 70 11.21 6.07 -19.65
CA SER A 70 11.11 5.74 -18.22
C SER A 70 10.31 6.79 -17.43
N ILE A 71 10.52 8.07 -17.72
CA ILE A 71 9.72 9.16 -17.12
C ILE A 71 8.25 9.01 -17.51
N ILE A 72 7.96 8.76 -18.78
CA ILE A 72 6.59 8.58 -19.26
C ILE A 72 5.93 7.36 -18.58
N SER A 73 6.65 6.24 -18.47
CA SER A 73 6.17 5.04 -17.80
C SER A 73 5.81 5.31 -16.33
N LEU A 74 6.70 5.99 -15.61
CA LEU A 74 6.46 6.40 -14.23
C LEU A 74 5.31 7.39 -14.07
N LEU A 75 5.20 8.39 -14.95
CA LEU A 75 4.08 9.32 -14.95
C LEU A 75 2.76 8.59 -15.19
N LEU A 76 2.74 7.61 -16.08
CA LEU A 76 1.54 6.80 -16.32
C LEU A 76 1.16 5.98 -15.08
N ILE A 77 2.13 5.35 -14.41
CA ILE A 77 1.88 4.67 -13.12
C ILE A 77 1.35 5.65 -12.08
N MET A 78 1.92 6.85 -11.98
CA MET A 78 1.47 7.89 -11.06
C MET A 78 0.03 8.32 -11.34
N VAL A 79 -0.33 8.51 -12.61
CA VAL A 79 -1.70 8.87 -13.02
C VAL A 79 -2.67 7.74 -12.66
N VAL A 80 -2.31 6.48 -12.92
CA VAL A 80 -3.14 5.33 -12.53
C VAL A 80 -3.31 5.26 -11.02
N PHE A 81 -2.22 5.43 -10.26
CA PHE A 81 -2.24 5.44 -8.79
C PHE A 81 -3.13 6.55 -8.24
N LEU A 82 -2.98 7.80 -8.70
CA LEU A 82 -3.84 8.91 -8.32
C LEU A 82 -5.29 8.68 -8.76
N GLY A 83 -5.52 8.07 -9.93
CA GLY A 83 -6.83 7.64 -10.39
C GLY A 83 -7.49 6.68 -9.41
N VAL A 84 -6.77 5.66 -8.93
CA VAL A 84 -7.27 4.73 -7.91
C VAL A 84 -7.60 5.46 -6.61
N VAL A 85 -6.68 6.30 -6.11
CA VAL A 85 -6.89 7.06 -4.86
C VAL A 85 -8.13 7.95 -4.96
N THR A 86 -8.31 8.67 -6.07
CA THR A 86 -9.47 9.55 -6.27
C THR A 86 -10.80 8.79 -6.39
N GLN A 87 -10.80 7.52 -6.82
CA GLN A 87 -12.01 6.68 -6.81
C GLN A 87 -12.30 6.07 -5.44
N VAL A 88 -11.27 5.69 -4.68
CA VAL A 88 -11.43 5.07 -3.35
C VAL A 88 -11.91 6.10 -2.31
N VAL A 89 -11.37 7.32 -2.33
CA VAL A 89 -11.72 8.38 -1.37
C VAL A 89 -13.23 8.66 -1.27
N PRO A 90 -13.99 8.91 -2.36
CA PRO A 90 -15.42 9.17 -2.28
C PRO A 90 -16.23 7.96 -1.82
N VAL A 91 -15.79 6.74 -2.12
CA VAL A 91 -16.46 5.52 -1.66
C VAL A 91 -16.30 5.38 -0.15
N VAL A 92 -15.08 5.55 0.35
CA VAL A 92 -14.80 5.50 1.79
C VAL A 92 -15.50 6.66 2.52
N SER A 93 -15.46 7.88 1.98
CA SER A 93 -16.14 9.02 2.59
C SER A 93 -17.66 8.90 2.54
N GLY A 94 -18.21 8.31 1.49
CA GLY A 94 -19.63 7.96 1.38
C GLY A 94 -20.07 6.97 2.45
N ILE A 95 -19.26 5.95 2.73
CA ILE A 95 -19.50 4.99 3.82
C ILE A 95 -19.44 5.71 5.18
N ILE A 96 -18.39 6.49 5.44
CA ILE A 96 -18.22 7.21 6.71
C ILE A 96 -19.37 8.22 6.94
N SER A 97 -19.76 8.97 5.91
CA SER A 97 -20.84 9.96 6.00
C SER A 97 -22.22 9.31 6.14
N SER A 98 -22.45 8.15 5.51
CA SER A 98 -23.68 7.38 5.69
C SER A 98 -23.76 6.82 7.11
N VAL A 99 -22.67 6.26 7.65
CA VAL A 99 -22.61 5.80 9.03
C VAL A 99 -22.80 6.97 10.01
N SER A 100 -22.13 8.11 9.81
CA SER A 100 -22.24 9.25 10.71
C SER A 100 -23.62 9.94 10.66
N SER A 101 -24.24 10.06 9.49
CA SER A 101 -25.58 10.63 9.36
C SER A 101 -26.67 9.71 9.92
N ASN A 102 -26.55 8.39 9.77
CA ASN A 102 -27.42 7.42 10.44
C ASN A 102 -27.25 7.42 11.97
N LEU A 103 -26.05 7.72 12.47
CA LEU A 103 -25.79 7.92 13.90
C LEU A 103 -26.37 9.24 14.44
N GLN A 104 -26.41 10.31 13.64
CA GLN A 104 -26.84 11.65 14.09
C GLN A 104 -28.35 11.92 13.90
N SER A 105 -29.01 11.29 12.93
CA SER A 105 -30.42 11.58 12.57
C SER A 105 -31.48 11.05 13.55
N GLY A 106 -31.11 10.60 14.75
CA GLY A 106 -32.07 10.10 15.74
C GLY A 106 -32.75 8.77 15.39
N SER A 107 -32.58 8.29 14.16
CA SER A 107 -33.02 6.97 13.68
C SER A 107 -32.24 5.82 14.29
N PHE A 108 -31.08 6.09 14.90
CA PHE A 108 -30.40 5.13 15.80
C PHE A 108 -31.12 4.90 17.13
N ARG A 109 -32.39 5.31 17.26
CA ARG A 109 -33.30 4.85 18.31
C ARG A 109 -34.18 3.67 17.86
N GLY A 110 -34.12 3.25 16.61
CA GLY A 110 -34.72 1.99 16.14
C GLY A 110 -33.82 1.37 15.06
N SER A 111 -33.37 0.11 15.13
CA SER A 111 -33.92 -0.99 15.89
C SER A 111 -32.95 -2.18 16.00
N GLU A 112 -31.63 -2.03 15.80
CA GLU A 112 -30.71 -3.18 15.93
C GLU A 112 -29.37 -2.87 16.61
N PHE A 113 -28.64 -1.84 16.18
CA PHE A 113 -27.33 -1.55 16.75
C PHE A 113 -27.39 -0.99 18.20
N THR A 114 -28.43 -0.22 18.52
CA THR A 114 -28.66 0.34 19.86
C THR A 114 -29.07 -0.73 20.85
N GLU A 115 -29.78 -1.76 20.36
CA GLU A 115 -30.11 -2.94 21.14
C GLU A 115 -28.87 -3.83 21.35
N TRP A 116 -28.00 -3.95 20.34
CA TRP A 116 -26.72 -4.65 20.45
C TRP A 116 -25.79 -3.96 21.46
N ILE A 117 -25.66 -2.63 21.40
CA ILE A 117 -24.91 -1.84 22.39
C ILE A 117 -25.56 -1.92 23.76
N GLY A 118 -26.90 -1.91 23.86
CA GLY A 118 -27.63 -2.05 25.13
C GLY A 118 -27.38 -3.42 25.78
N ARG A 119 -27.43 -4.49 24.99
CA ARG A 119 -27.10 -5.86 25.42
C ARG A 119 -25.65 -5.99 25.83
N PHE A 120 -24.73 -5.40 25.07
CA PHE A 120 -23.32 -5.40 25.39
C PHE A 120 -23.05 -4.61 26.68
N ASN A 121 -23.68 -3.45 26.86
CA ASN A 121 -23.59 -2.64 28.07
C ASN A 121 -24.13 -3.39 29.30
N ALA A 122 -25.27 -4.06 29.17
CA ALA A 122 -25.85 -4.90 30.23
C ALA A 122 -24.96 -6.10 30.58
N TRP A 123 -24.36 -6.76 29.57
CA TRP A 123 -23.37 -7.81 29.77
C TRP A 123 -22.12 -7.27 30.48
N LEU A 124 -21.62 -6.09 30.10
CA LEU A 124 -20.42 -5.48 30.67
C LEU A 124 -20.61 -5.05 32.13
N VAL A 125 -21.75 -4.44 32.45
CA VAL A 125 -22.12 -4.07 33.83
C VAL A 125 -22.36 -5.32 34.69
N GLY A 126 -22.91 -6.38 34.11
CA GLY A 126 -23.06 -7.68 34.80
C GLY A 126 -21.73 -8.40 35.05
N MET A 127 -20.76 -8.27 34.14
CA MET A 127 -19.43 -8.87 34.25
C MET A 127 -18.51 -8.07 35.20
N VAL A 128 -18.70 -6.75 35.27
CA VAL A 128 -17.87 -5.83 36.08
C VAL A 128 -18.77 -4.90 36.91
N PRO A 129 -19.16 -5.33 38.14
CA PRO A 129 -20.04 -4.55 39.02
C PRO A 129 -19.46 -3.19 39.45
N ALA A 130 -18.15 -3.00 39.33
CA ALA A 130 -17.43 -1.77 39.68
C ALA A 130 -17.73 -0.59 38.73
N LEU A 131 -18.36 -0.83 37.57
CA LEU A 131 -18.66 0.21 36.59
C LEU A 131 -19.87 1.07 36.97
N GLY A 132 -20.71 0.62 37.91
CA GLY A 132 -21.93 1.31 38.30
C GLY A 132 -23.08 1.14 37.29
N THR A 133 -24.32 1.22 37.78
CA THR A 133 -25.53 0.96 36.97
C THR A 133 -25.83 2.05 35.93
N ASP A 134 -25.22 3.23 36.06
CA ASP A 134 -25.38 4.36 35.13
C ASP A 134 -24.34 4.38 34.00
N PHE A 135 -23.43 3.40 33.95
CA PHE A 135 -22.42 3.36 32.89
C PHE A 135 -23.07 3.12 31.52
N ARG A 136 -22.82 4.03 30.58
CA ARG A 136 -23.26 3.92 29.19
C ARG A 136 -22.07 4.09 28.26
N ILE A 137 -21.76 3.04 27.52
CA ILE A 137 -20.68 3.04 26.50
C ILE A 137 -20.86 4.15 25.48
N GLN A 138 -22.10 4.53 25.20
CA GLN A 138 -22.47 5.63 24.29
C GLN A 138 -21.82 6.95 24.71
N ASP A 139 -21.85 7.30 26.00
CA ASP A 139 -21.34 8.58 26.51
C ASP A 139 -19.81 8.66 26.47
N VAL A 140 -19.13 7.52 26.68
CA VAL A 140 -17.68 7.41 26.52
C VAL A 140 -17.28 7.58 25.05
N LEU A 141 -18.01 6.94 24.14
CA LEU A 141 -17.73 6.99 22.71
C LEU A 141 -17.97 8.40 22.14
N PHE A 142 -19.09 9.03 22.49
CA PHE A 142 -19.39 10.40 22.10
C PHE A 142 -18.44 11.42 22.76
N GLY A 143 -17.99 11.18 24.00
CA GLY A 143 -16.96 11.99 24.64
C GLY A 143 -15.58 11.89 23.95
N TRP A 144 -15.21 10.72 23.44
CA TRP A 144 -14.00 10.53 22.63
C TRP A 144 -14.08 11.24 21.27
N ILE A 145 -15.23 11.12 20.60
CA ILE A 145 -15.48 11.82 19.33
C ILE A 145 -15.49 13.33 19.53
N GLY A 146 -16.15 13.83 20.59
CA GLY A 146 -16.17 15.26 20.93
C GLY A 146 -14.77 15.84 21.18
N LYS A 147 -13.92 15.11 21.90
CA LYS A 147 -12.51 15.49 22.12
C LYS A 147 -11.67 15.45 20.84
N ALA A 148 -11.98 14.57 19.89
CA ALA A 148 -11.32 14.51 18.59
C ALA A 148 -11.67 15.71 17.68
N PHE A 149 -12.77 16.42 17.96
CA PHE A 149 -13.28 17.56 17.19
C PHE A 149 -13.14 18.92 17.90
N ASP A 150 -12.45 18.99 19.04
CA ASP A 150 -12.27 20.22 19.80
C ASP A 150 -11.36 21.22 19.03
N LEU A 151 -11.93 22.35 18.61
CA LEU A 151 -11.38 23.33 17.66
C LEU A 151 -10.27 24.23 18.21
N SER A 152 -9.79 23.99 19.43
CA SER A 152 -8.65 24.71 20.03
C SER A 152 -7.28 24.17 19.58
N SER A 153 -7.26 23.11 18.75
CA SER A 153 -6.07 22.41 18.26
C SER A 153 -5.87 22.50 16.73
N VAL A 154 -6.38 23.54 16.07
CA VAL A 154 -6.25 23.70 14.60
C VAL A 154 -4.77 23.69 14.18
N THR A 155 -3.86 24.30 14.96
CA THR A 155 -2.43 24.35 14.64
C THR A 155 -1.74 22.98 14.77
N SER A 156 -2.13 22.14 15.74
CA SER A 156 -1.53 20.81 15.91
C SER A 156 -2.07 19.82 14.87
N VAL A 157 -3.36 19.88 14.54
CA VAL A 157 -3.95 19.09 13.45
C VAL A 157 -3.33 19.48 12.10
N VAL A 158 -3.21 20.78 11.81
CA VAL A 158 -2.53 21.28 10.60
C VAL A 158 -1.06 20.85 10.56
N GLY A 159 -0.35 20.93 11.70
CA GLY A 159 1.03 20.47 11.81
C GLY A 159 1.16 18.96 11.56
N SER A 160 0.28 18.14 12.13
CA SER A 160 0.26 16.69 11.90
C SER A 160 -0.06 16.35 10.45
N VAL A 161 -1.05 17.00 9.84
CA VAL A 161 -1.39 16.79 8.42
C VAL A 161 -0.25 17.23 7.51
N ALA A 162 0.38 18.38 7.78
CA ALA A 162 1.53 18.86 7.02
C ALA A 162 2.73 17.92 7.14
N SER A 163 3.01 17.40 8.34
CA SER A 163 4.08 16.42 8.54
C SER A 163 3.79 15.08 7.85
N ALA A 164 2.54 14.62 7.88
CA ALA A 164 2.10 13.41 7.17
C ALA A 164 2.25 13.59 5.65
N LEU A 165 1.77 14.71 5.09
CA LEU A 165 1.94 15.03 3.68
C LEU A 165 3.41 15.20 3.28
N GLY A 166 4.22 15.81 4.14
CA GLY A 166 5.67 15.95 3.92
C GLY A 166 6.37 14.60 3.87
N SER A 167 6.12 13.74 4.86
CA SER A 167 6.70 12.38 4.91
C SER A 167 6.22 11.51 3.73
N PHE A 168 4.94 11.58 3.38
CA PHE A 168 4.39 10.92 2.20
C PHE A 168 5.03 11.44 0.91
N GLY A 169 5.18 12.76 0.78
CA GLY A 169 5.83 13.39 -0.37
C GLY A 169 7.28 12.95 -0.53
N ILE A 170 8.04 12.88 0.56
CA ILE A 170 9.43 12.38 0.56
C ILE A 170 9.48 10.91 0.11
N ALA A 171 8.61 10.07 0.66
CA ALA A 171 8.53 8.66 0.30
C ALA A 171 8.14 8.48 -1.17
N LEU A 172 7.09 9.17 -1.63
CA LEU A 172 6.62 9.13 -3.00
C LEU A 172 7.70 9.60 -3.98
N PHE A 173 8.32 10.75 -3.71
CA PHE A 173 9.40 11.27 -4.54
C PHE A 173 10.58 10.30 -4.61
N SER A 174 10.98 9.74 -3.47
CA SER A 174 12.11 8.80 -3.38
C SER A 174 11.83 7.51 -4.15
N VAL A 175 10.63 6.94 -4.01
CA VAL A 175 10.21 5.73 -4.74
C VAL A 175 10.17 6.00 -6.25
N MET A 176 9.67 7.16 -6.67
CA MET A 176 9.64 7.54 -8.08
C MET A 176 11.04 7.78 -8.65
N PHE A 177 11.91 8.44 -7.89
CA PHE A 177 13.28 8.73 -8.29
C PHE A 177 14.11 7.45 -8.42
N ILE A 178 14.06 6.54 -7.44
CA ILE A 178 14.75 5.25 -7.52
C ILE A 178 14.11 4.37 -8.60
N GLY A 179 12.77 4.37 -8.66
CA GLY A 179 12.00 3.65 -9.67
C GLY A 179 12.38 4.07 -11.09
N PHE A 180 12.76 5.34 -11.31
CA PHE A 180 13.22 5.82 -12.61
C PHE A 180 14.44 5.05 -13.09
N PHE A 181 15.43 4.84 -12.21
CA PHE A 181 16.62 4.09 -12.58
C PHE A 181 16.31 2.61 -12.82
N PHE A 182 15.42 1.99 -12.04
CA PHE A 182 15.03 0.58 -12.21
C PHE A 182 14.14 0.34 -13.44
N VAL A 183 13.31 1.31 -13.83
CA VAL A 183 12.52 1.25 -15.06
C VAL A 183 13.41 1.49 -16.28
N LYS A 184 14.39 2.40 -16.17
CA LYS A 184 15.34 2.71 -17.24
C LYS A 184 16.29 1.56 -17.52
N ASP A 185 16.84 0.94 -16.48
CA ASP A 185 17.70 -0.23 -16.57
C ASP A 185 17.08 -1.40 -15.79
N GLU A 186 16.45 -2.31 -16.54
CA GLU A 186 15.75 -3.47 -16.00
C GLU A 186 16.68 -4.47 -15.27
N THR A 187 17.99 -4.39 -15.48
CA THR A 187 18.97 -5.26 -14.82
C THR A 187 19.58 -4.65 -13.56
N LEU A 188 19.36 -3.35 -13.32
CA LEU A 188 20.02 -2.61 -12.25
C LEU A 188 19.75 -3.21 -10.87
N PHE A 189 18.49 -3.56 -10.58
CA PHE A 189 18.13 -4.19 -9.31
C PHE A 189 18.82 -5.54 -9.11
N ARG A 190 18.87 -6.38 -10.16
CA ARG A 190 19.58 -7.68 -10.13
C ARG A 190 21.07 -7.50 -9.87
N ARG A 191 21.70 -6.52 -10.51
CA ARG A 191 23.13 -6.20 -10.33
C ARG A 191 23.42 -5.69 -8.92
N ILE A 192 22.55 -4.84 -8.36
CA ILE A 192 22.68 -4.37 -6.97
C ILE A 192 22.67 -5.56 -6.00
N ILE A 193 21.74 -6.51 -6.17
CA ILE A 193 21.71 -7.68 -5.29
C ILE A 193 22.89 -8.61 -5.56
N GLY A 194 23.30 -8.80 -6.83
CA GLY A 194 24.50 -9.56 -7.18
C GLY A 194 25.74 -9.06 -6.43
N ALA A 195 25.93 -7.73 -6.39
CA ALA A 195 27.04 -7.09 -5.70
C ALA A 195 26.99 -7.20 -4.16
N LEU A 196 25.86 -7.57 -3.57
CA LEU A 196 25.72 -7.78 -2.12
C LEU A 196 26.02 -9.23 -1.69
N VAL A 197 26.17 -10.14 -2.65
CA VAL A 197 26.30 -11.56 -2.41
C VAL A 197 27.73 -12.01 -2.82
N PRO A 198 28.34 -13.02 -2.16
CA PRO A 198 29.67 -13.48 -2.56
C PRO A 198 29.74 -13.99 -4.00
N ASP A 199 30.83 -13.68 -4.72
CA ASP A 199 31.08 -14.00 -6.13
C ASP A 199 30.70 -15.44 -6.52
N ARG A 200 31.01 -16.40 -5.64
CA ARG A 200 30.70 -17.84 -5.81
C ARG A 200 29.23 -18.17 -6.08
N VAL A 201 28.30 -17.32 -5.69
CA VAL A 201 26.85 -17.52 -5.89
C VAL A 201 26.18 -16.33 -6.59
N GLU A 202 26.95 -15.33 -7.03
CA GLU A 202 26.45 -14.13 -7.72
C GLU A 202 25.59 -14.49 -8.93
N ASP A 203 26.12 -15.33 -9.84
CA ASP A 203 25.39 -15.82 -11.02
C ASP A 203 24.09 -16.55 -10.68
N ARG A 204 24.07 -17.25 -9.54
CA ARG A 204 22.87 -17.95 -9.07
C ARG A 204 21.86 -16.94 -8.53
N ALA A 205 22.31 -15.97 -7.73
CA ALA A 205 21.45 -14.93 -7.17
C ALA A 205 20.82 -14.08 -8.28
N MET A 206 21.62 -13.61 -9.24
CA MET A 206 21.13 -12.83 -10.39
C MET A 206 20.09 -13.58 -11.22
N ARG A 207 20.28 -14.89 -11.44
CA ARG A 207 19.29 -15.74 -12.13
C ARG A 207 17.99 -15.88 -11.34
N VAL A 208 18.08 -16.26 -10.06
CA VAL A 208 16.89 -16.46 -9.20
C VAL A 208 16.07 -15.18 -9.08
N ILE A 209 16.71 -14.04 -8.83
CA ILE A 209 16.02 -12.74 -8.77
C ILE A 209 15.40 -12.43 -10.12
N GLY A 210 16.10 -12.76 -11.20
CA GLY A 210 15.57 -12.53 -12.53
C GLY A 210 14.32 -13.34 -12.85
N ASP A 211 14.26 -14.59 -12.40
CA ASP A 211 13.09 -15.45 -12.52
C ASP A 211 11.94 -14.90 -11.66
N ILE A 212 12.21 -14.49 -10.42
CA ILE A 212 11.22 -13.86 -9.52
C ILE A 212 10.61 -12.63 -10.19
N GLU A 213 11.44 -11.72 -10.70
CA GLU A 213 10.96 -10.52 -11.39
C GLU A 213 10.11 -10.86 -12.62
N HIS A 214 10.50 -11.88 -13.40
CA HIS A 214 9.73 -12.29 -14.58
C HIS A 214 8.36 -12.85 -14.20
N LEU A 215 8.32 -13.74 -13.19
CA LEU A 215 7.09 -14.30 -12.65
C LEU A 215 6.18 -13.19 -12.09
N LEU A 216 6.76 -12.27 -11.31
CA LEU A 216 6.03 -11.21 -10.63
C LEU A 216 5.50 -10.17 -11.63
N CYS A 217 6.28 -9.84 -12.66
CA CYS A 217 5.82 -9.00 -13.76
C CYS A 217 4.64 -9.64 -14.51
N ARG A 218 4.73 -10.94 -14.84
CA ARG A 218 3.63 -11.65 -15.54
C ARG A 218 2.38 -11.74 -14.67
N TYR A 219 2.56 -12.00 -13.38
CA TYR A 219 1.48 -12.01 -12.39
C TYR A 219 0.78 -10.65 -12.30
N PHE A 220 1.52 -9.55 -12.15
CA PHE A 220 0.93 -8.21 -12.06
C PHE A 220 0.20 -7.79 -13.33
N VAL A 221 0.72 -8.14 -14.52
CA VAL A 221 0.02 -7.88 -15.78
C VAL A 221 -1.30 -8.66 -15.84
N GLY A 222 -1.29 -9.94 -15.45
CA GLY A 222 -2.50 -10.75 -15.35
C GLY A 222 -3.51 -10.15 -14.36
N LEU A 223 -3.02 -9.73 -13.20
CA LEU A 223 -3.84 -9.12 -12.14
C LEU A 223 -4.49 -7.81 -12.60
N LEU A 224 -3.74 -6.94 -13.27
CA LEU A 224 -4.28 -5.69 -13.83
C LEU A 224 -5.32 -5.99 -14.92
N ALA A 225 -5.07 -6.97 -15.79
CA ALA A 225 -6.02 -7.38 -16.81
C ALA A 225 -7.32 -7.94 -16.19
N GLU A 226 -7.21 -8.72 -15.11
CA GLU A 226 -8.34 -9.24 -14.35
C GLU A 226 -9.16 -8.12 -13.72
N VAL A 227 -8.53 -7.21 -12.96
CA VAL A 227 -9.19 -6.05 -12.34
C VAL A 227 -9.95 -5.23 -13.38
N MET A 228 -9.28 -4.92 -14.50
CA MET A 228 -9.88 -4.14 -15.58
C MET A 228 -11.02 -4.90 -16.26
N GLY A 229 -10.89 -6.21 -16.45
CA GLY A 229 -11.94 -7.06 -17.02
C GLY A 229 -13.19 -7.11 -16.15
N VAL A 230 -13.03 -7.36 -14.85
CA VAL A 230 -14.13 -7.39 -13.88
C VAL A 230 -14.77 -6.01 -13.75
N ALA A 231 -13.98 -4.93 -13.69
CA ALA A 231 -14.49 -3.57 -13.66
C ALA A 231 -15.27 -3.24 -14.95
N LEU A 232 -14.75 -3.60 -16.13
CA LEU A 232 -15.43 -3.33 -17.39
C LEU A 232 -16.76 -4.07 -17.51
N LEU A 233 -16.78 -5.36 -17.16
CA LEU A 233 -18.01 -6.17 -17.21
C LEU A 233 -19.08 -5.63 -16.24
N ASN A 234 -18.69 -5.30 -15.01
CA ASN A 234 -19.61 -4.70 -14.03
C ASN A 234 -20.09 -3.32 -14.48
N PHE A 235 -19.22 -2.50 -15.06
CA PHE A 235 -19.60 -1.19 -15.58
C PHE A 235 -20.64 -1.32 -16.69
N LEU A 236 -20.41 -2.19 -17.66
CA LEU A 236 -21.35 -2.45 -18.75
C LEU A 236 -22.67 -3.02 -18.24
N GLY A 237 -22.65 -3.95 -17.29
CA GLY A 237 -23.85 -4.49 -16.66
C GLY A 237 -24.68 -3.41 -15.94
N LEU A 238 -24.02 -2.58 -15.12
CA LEU A 238 -24.69 -1.51 -14.38
C LEU A 238 -25.22 -0.41 -15.30
N TRP A 239 -24.42 0.03 -16.27
CA TRP A 239 -24.78 1.15 -17.14
C TRP A 239 -25.78 0.76 -18.23
N LEU A 240 -25.57 -0.37 -18.92
CA LEU A 240 -26.39 -0.78 -20.06
C LEU A 240 -27.66 -1.52 -19.64
N ILE A 241 -27.55 -2.47 -18.70
CA ILE A 241 -28.65 -3.35 -18.31
C ILE A 241 -29.46 -2.71 -17.18
N ALA A 242 -28.80 -2.37 -16.07
CA ALA A 242 -29.48 -1.79 -14.91
C ALA A 242 -29.79 -0.28 -15.07
N ARG A 243 -29.29 0.36 -16.14
CA ARG A 243 -29.48 1.80 -16.44
C ARG A 243 -29.09 2.72 -15.28
N VAL A 244 -28.09 2.32 -14.51
CA VAL A 244 -27.50 3.16 -13.46
C VAL A 244 -26.77 4.33 -14.10
N GLY A 245 -26.83 5.50 -13.47
CA GLY A 245 -26.12 6.70 -13.93
C GLY A 245 -24.62 6.44 -14.13
N LEU A 246 -24.02 7.15 -15.10
CA LEU A 246 -22.64 6.94 -15.52
C LEU A 246 -21.63 7.04 -14.36
N TYR A 247 -21.72 8.10 -13.55
CA TYR A 247 -20.78 8.33 -12.45
C TYR A 247 -20.86 7.25 -11.34
N PRO A 248 -22.05 6.89 -10.82
CA PRO A 248 -22.16 5.77 -9.88
C PRO A 248 -21.71 4.42 -10.46
N ALA A 249 -22.03 4.14 -11.73
CA ALA A 249 -21.67 2.88 -12.37
C ALA A 249 -20.14 2.71 -12.47
N ILE A 250 -19.40 3.78 -12.82
CA ILE A 250 -17.93 3.75 -12.87
C ILE A 250 -17.35 3.46 -11.48
N GLY A 251 -17.79 4.19 -10.46
CA GLY A 251 -17.27 4.04 -9.10
C GLY A 251 -17.50 2.64 -8.54
N ILE A 252 -18.73 2.12 -8.65
CA ILE A 252 -19.08 0.78 -8.16
C ILE A 252 -18.29 -0.28 -8.93
N ALA A 253 -18.27 -0.21 -10.25
CA ALA A 253 -17.59 -1.21 -11.07
C ALA A 253 -16.07 -1.22 -10.83
N PHE A 254 -15.45 -0.05 -10.68
CA PHE A 254 -14.05 0.06 -10.32
C PHE A 254 -13.76 -0.59 -8.95
N MET A 255 -14.58 -0.30 -7.94
CA MET A 255 -14.42 -0.89 -6.62
C MET A 255 -14.62 -2.41 -6.64
N THR A 256 -15.63 -2.92 -7.35
CA THR A 256 -15.84 -4.37 -7.47
C THR A 256 -14.65 -5.04 -8.17
N GLY A 257 -14.11 -4.43 -9.23
CA GLY A 257 -12.90 -4.92 -9.88
C GLY A 257 -11.68 -4.94 -8.96
N LEU A 258 -11.49 -3.89 -8.15
CA LEU A 258 -10.39 -3.80 -7.19
C LEU A 258 -10.54 -4.82 -6.05
N LEU A 259 -11.74 -4.95 -5.49
CA LEU A 259 -12.04 -5.87 -4.39
C LEU A 259 -11.98 -7.35 -4.80
N ASN A 260 -12.20 -7.65 -6.09
CA ASN A 260 -12.08 -9.02 -6.61
C ASN A 260 -10.67 -9.62 -6.41
N VAL A 261 -9.64 -8.77 -6.33
CA VAL A 261 -8.25 -9.19 -6.08
C VAL A 261 -8.03 -9.73 -4.67
N ILE A 262 -8.81 -9.27 -3.69
CA ILE A 262 -8.66 -9.68 -2.29
C ILE A 262 -9.66 -10.82 -2.04
N PRO A 263 -9.22 -12.10 -2.11
CA PRO A 263 -10.11 -13.20 -1.74
C PRO A 263 -10.63 -12.97 -0.32
N TYR A 264 -11.89 -13.35 -0.08
CA TYR A 264 -12.62 -13.22 1.20
C TYR A 264 -13.25 -11.85 1.51
N VAL A 265 -12.98 -10.75 0.81
CA VAL A 265 -13.71 -9.49 1.11
C VAL A 265 -15.19 -9.57 0.71
N GLY A 266 -15.48 -10.27 -0.40
CA GLY A 266 -16.85 -10.48 -0.90
C GLY A 266 -17.81 -11.08 0.15
N PRO A 267 -17.46 -12.21 0.80
CA PRO A 267 -18.29 -12.79 1.87
C PRO A 267 -18.53 -11.90 3.10
N TRP A 268 -17.64 -10.96 3.44
CA TRP A 268 -17.81 -10.09 4.62
C TRP A 268 -18.60 -8.80 4.33
N ILE A 269 -18.62 -8.33 3.08
CA ILE A 269 -19.37 -7.11 2.69
C ILE A 269 -20.74 -7.45 2.08
N GLY A 270 -20.89 -8.64 1.50
CA GLY A 270 -22.13 -9.09 0.88
C GLY A 270 -23.08 -9.90 1.77
N ALA A 271 -22.71 -10.15 3.03
CA ALA A 271 -23.53 -10.85 4.03
C ALA A 271 -24.18 -9.87 5.02
#